data_AF-A0A673WJ80-F1
#
_entry.id   AF-A0A673WJ80-F1
#
_cell.length_a   1.000
_cell.length_b   1.000
_cell.length_c   1.000
_cell.angle_alpha   90.00
_cell.angle_beta   90.00
_cell.angle_gamma   90.00
#
_symmetry.space_group_name_H-M   'P 1'
#
loop_
_entity.id
_entity.type
_entity.pdbx_description
1 polymer ?
#
loop_
_entity_poly.entity_id
_entity_poly.type
_entity_poly.pdbx_seq_one_letter_code
_entity_poly.pdbx_strand_id
1 'polypeptide(L)'
;MFSILVVTVFLASCLAMPIKDPYSYSSAVGQGLGTPFASYGEGRITGVRVWEINNNYYYYYYYYNSNAYISGFQLRYGYTWSPVFGREGGEKQEMELFNDEAIVEVSGKYNPADYICYLVLSTNMGRTLSAGLPNQVSFNFYPANMGNELRLLSGRFNGAGITSIGAHWGLVNMEGAGNSTLESTGNSTSS
;
A
#
# COMPACT_ATOMS: atom_id res chain seq x y z
N MET A 1 -25.23 46.28 -25.76
CA MET A 1 -25.24 45.43 -24.55
C MET A 1 -25.03 43.94 -24.89
N PHE A 2 -24.17 43.61 -25.87
CA PHE A 2 -23.96 42.23 -26.34
C PHE A 2 -22.52 41.71 -26.14
N SER A 3 -21.67 42.46 -25.44
CA SER A 3 -20.22 42.19 -25.40
C SER A 3 -19.71 41.58 -24.08
N ILE A 4 -20.56 41.45 -23.05
CA ILE A 4 -20.13 40.94 -21.73
C ILE A 4 -20.51 39.46 -21.55
N LEU A 5 -21.50 38.96 -22.29
CA LEU A 5 -22.05 37.62 -22.11
C LEU A 5 -21.22 36.50 -22.79
N VAL A 6 -20.37 36.86 -23.76
CA VAL A 6 -19.53 35.90 -24.50
C VAL A 6 -18.23 35.56 -23.76
N VAL A 7 -17.78 36.43 -22.84
CA VAL A 7 -16.50 36.24 -22.11
C VAL A 7 -16.63 35.25 -20.95
N THR A 8 -17.83 35.09 -20.36
CA THR A 8 -18.02 34.18 -19.22
C THR A 8 -18.12 32.70 -19.59
N VAL A 9 -18.54 32.38 -20.82
CA VAL A 9 -18.69 30.97 -21.28
C VAL A 9 -17.35 30.34 -21.68
N PHE A 10 -16.36 31.14 -22.09
CA PHE A 10 -15.04 30.62 -22.50
C PHE A 10 -14.10 30.34 -21.31
N LEU A 11 -14.37 30.92 -20.13
CA LEU A 11 -13.57 30.72 -18.92
C LEU A 11 -13.89 29.41 -18.17
N ALA A 12 -15.07 28.81 -18.41
CA ALA A 12 -15.48 27.57 -17.75
C ALA A 12 -14.91 26.29 -18.39
N SER A 13 -14.35 26.36 -19.61
CA SER A 13 -13.84 25.21 -20.36
C SER A 13 -12.36 24.91 -20.12
N CYS A 14 -11.64 25.75 -19.34
CA CYS A 14 -10.18 25.65 -19.19
C CYS A 14 -9.69 24.84 -17.97
N LEU A 15 -10.55 24.16 -17.21
CA LEU A 15 -10.13 23.48 -15.96
C LEU A 15 -10.36 21.97 -15.92
N ALA A 16 -10.95 21.36 -16.96
CA ALA A 16 -11.00 19.91 -17.05
C ALA A 16 -9.64 19.37 -17.54
N MET A 17 -8.60 19.52 -16.73
CA MET A 17 -7.42 18.66 -16.88
C MET A 17 -7.89 17.23 -16.58
N PRO A 18 -7.56 16.23 -17.42
CA PRO A 18 -7.72 14.85 -17.01
C PRO A 18 -6.99 14.72 -15.67
N ILE A 19 -7.72 14.37 -14.62
CA ILE A 19 -7.12 14.05 -13.32
C ILE A 19 -6.22 12.87 -13.61
N LYS A 20 -4.93 13.13 -13.81
CA LYS A 20 -3.92 12.11 -13.85
C LYS A 20 -4.08 11.36 -12.53
N ASP A 21 -4.41 10.07 -12.59
CA ASP A 21 -4.48 9.24 -11.40
C ASP A 21 -3.23 9.55 -10.56
N PRO A 22 -3.39 10.05 -9.32
CA PRO A 22 -2.29 10.69 -8.60
C PRO A 22 -1.32 9.65 -8.02
N TYR A 23 -0.90 8.69 -8.83
CA TYR A 23 0.00 7.61 -8.47
C TYR A 23 1.36 8.13 -8.00
N SER A 24 1.90 7.49 -6.97
CA SER A 24 3.28 7.74 -6.52
C SER A 24 3.95 6.46 -6.04
N TYR A 25 5.27 6.45 -6.06
CA TYR A 25 6.08 5.31 -5.70
C TYR A 25 7.13 5.72 -4.66
N SER A 26 7.17 4.99 -3.55
CA SER A 26 8.26 5.09 -2.58
C SER A 26 9.36 4.09 -2.97
N SER A 27 10.54 4.63 -3.28
CA SER A 27 11.68 3.86 -3.75
C SER A 27 12.03 2.72 -2.80
N ALA A 28 12.28 1.54 -3.35
CA ALA A 28 12.56 0.36 -2.56
C ALA A 28 13.81 0.53 -1.68
N VAL A 29 13.73 0.04 -0.45
CA VAL A 29 14.83 -0.03 0.51
C VAL A 29 15.18 -1.48 0.82
N GLY A 30 16.39 -1.72 1.32
CA GLY A 30 16.90 -3.06 1.59
C GLY A 30 18.05 -3.46 0.67
N GLN A 31 18.59 -4.66 0.89
CA GLN A 31 19.73 -5.20 0.16
C GLN A 31 19.43 -5.38 -1.34
N GLY A 32 18.20 -5.76 -1.69
CA GLY A 32 17.79 -5.86 -3.10
C GLY A 32 18.33 -7.08 -3.85
N LEU A 33 18.65 -8.18 -3.16
CA LEU A 33 18.98 -9.47 -3.80
C LEU A 33 17.80 -10.45 -3.83
N GLY A 34 17.89 -11.52 -4.61
CA GLY A 34 16.87 -12.57 -4.67
C GLY A 34 15.82 -12.36 -5.78
N THR A 35 14.64 -12.94 -5.62
CA THR A 35 13.55 -12.94 -6.59
C THR A 35 12.71 -11.66 -6.46
N PRO A 36 12.46 -10.91 -7.55
CA PRO A 36 11.60 -9.74 -7.50
C PRO A 36 10.13 -10.13 -7.31
N PHE A 37 9.37 -9.25 -6.67
CA PHE A 37 7.93 -9.38 -6.56
C PHE A 37 7.24 -8.02 -6.70
N ALA A 38 5.97 -8.09 -7.08
CA ALA A 38 4.98 -7.04 -6.88
C ALA A 38 3.69 -7.75 -6.44
N SER A 39 3.08 -7.29 -5.35
CA SER A 39 1.80 -7.83 -4.93
C SER A 39 0.70 -7.45 -5.91
N TYR A 40 -0.29 -8.33 -6.04
CA TYR A 40 -1.35 -8.17 -7.01
C TYR A 40 -2.65 -8.79 -6.50
N GLY A 41 -3.77 -8.27 -7.00
CA GLY A 41 -5.11 -8.74 -6.72
C GLY A 41 -6.14 -7.72 -7.14
N GLU A 42 -7.42 -8.10 -7.07
CA GLU A 42 -8.55 -7.29 -7.53
C GLU A 42 -9.13 -6.44 -6.39
N GLY A 43 -9.33 -5.16 -6.64
CA GLY A 43 -9.95 -4.23 -5.69
C GLY A 43 -8.98 -3.60 -4.69
N ARG A 44 -9.52 -3.13 -3.56
CA ARG A 44 -8.78 -2.49 -2.46
C ARG A 44 -8.12 -3.53 -1.55
N ILE A 45 -7.01 -3.16 -0.90
CA ILE A 45 -6.44 -3.97 0.19
C ILE A 45 -7.40 -3.99 1.38
N THR A 46 -7.83 -5.17 1.81
CA THR A 46 -8.78 -5.38 2.92
C THR A 46 -8.15 -6.14 4.10
N GLY A 47 -6.90 -6.58 3.98
CA GLY A 47 -6.22 -7.27 5.05
C GLY A 47 -4.74 -7.49 4.77
N VAL A 48 -3.99 -7.72 5.84
CA VAL A 48 -2.53 -7.90 5.80
C VAL A 48 -2.15 -9.07 6.70
N ARG A 49 -1.22 -9.90 6.23
CA ARG A 49 -0.48 -10.87 7.04
C ARG A 49 1.00 -10.62 6.89
N VAL A 50 1.73 -10.66 7.99
CA VAL A 50 3.18 -10.55 8.00
C VAL A 50 3.73 -11.67 8.88
N TRP A 51 4.71 -12.41 8.38
CA TRP A 51 5.42 -13.43 9.14
C TRP A 51 6.79 -12.90 9.55
N GLU A 52 7.16 -13.11 10.81
CA GLU A 52 8.44 -12.72 11.37
C GLU A 52 9.16 -13.93 11.97
N ILE A 53 10.47 -13.98 11.81
CA ILE A 53 11.32 -14.96 12.46
C ILE A 53 12.14 -14.26 13.50
N ASN A 54 11.96 -14.67 14.76
CA ASN A 54 12.73 -14.18 15.89
C ASN A 54 13.74 -15.24 16.31
N ASN A 55 14.98 -15.13 15.84
CA ASN A 55 16.08 -15.99 16.26
C ASN A 55 16.72 -15.46 17.55
N ASN A 56 15.95 -15.44 18.63
CA ASN A 56 16.50 -15.16 19.96
C ASN A 56 17.22 -16.42 20.46
N TYR A 57 18.53 -16.49 20.25
CA TYR A 57 19.37 -17.52 20.85
C TYR A 57 19.91 -17.03 22.20
N TYR A 58 19.54 -17.72 23.28
CA TYR A 58 20.18 -17.53 24.58
C TYR A 58 21.50 -18.33 24.58
N TYR A 59 22.63 -17.64 24.55
CA TYR A 59 23.93 -18.25 24.82
C TYR A 59 24.69 -17.42 25.87
N TYR A 60 25.16 -18.11 26.91
CA TYR A 60 25.91 -17.66 28.08
C TYR A 60 26.36 -16.17 28.10
N TYR A 61 25.88 -15.41 29.10
CA TYR A 61 26.28 -14.03 29.50
C TYR A 61 26.31 -12.90 28.44
N TYR A 62 25.95 -13.15 27.18
CA TYR A 62 25.91 -12.11 26.14
C TYR A 62 24.61 -12.16 25.32
N TYR A 63 23.88 -11.06 25.31
CA TYR A 63 22.69 -10.87 24.47
C TYR A 63 23.15 -10.47 23.06
N TYR A 64 23.17 -11.42 22.13
CA TYR A 64 23.43 -11.09 20.73
C TYR A 64 22.19 -10.43 20.11
N ASN A 65 22.42 -9.36 19.35
CA ASN A 65 21.38 -8.65 18.64
C ASN A 65 20.55 -9.63 17.82
N SER A 66 19.27 -9.70 18.14
CA SER A 66 18.31 -10.60 17.51
C SER A 66 18.33 -10.41 15.99
N ASN A 67 18.61 -11.50 15.26
CA ASN A 67 18.48 -11.58 13.80
C ASN A 67 17.00 -11.75 13.44
N ALA A 68 16.17 -10.83 13.92
CA ALA A 68 14.76 -10.80 13.58
C ALA A 68 14.58 -10.26 12.16
N TYR A 69 13.78 -10.95 11.37
CA TYR A 69 13.49 -10.51 10.01
C TYR A 69 12.10 -10.95 9.56
N ILE A 70 11.58 -10.19 8.61
CA ILE A 70 10.32 -10.48 7.94
C ILE A 70 10.57 -11.62 6.95
N SER A 71 10.00 -12.78 7.24
CA SER A 71 10.15 -13.99 6.42
C SER A 71 9.21 -13.97 5.22
N GLY A 72 8.04 -13.34 5.35
CA GLY A 72 7.10 -13.16 4.25
C GLY A 72 5.89 -12.32 4.61
N PHE A 73 5.03 -12.08 3.63
CA PHE A 73 3.75 -11.39 3.84
C PHE A 73 2.71 -11.74 2.76
N GLN A 74 1.44 -11.43 3.05
CA GLN A 74 0.33 -11.43 2.10
C GLN A 74 -0.49 -10.15 2.25
N LEU A 75 -1.07 -9.71 1.14
CA LEU A 75 -2.11 -8.68 1.13
C LEU A 75 -3.41 -9.32 0.64
N ARG A 76 -4.52 -8.98 1.28
CA ARG A 76 -5.85 -9.37 0.82
C ARG A 76 -6.40 -8.27 -0.06
N TYR A 77 -6.84 -8.61 -1.27
CA TYR A 77 -7.47 -7.71 -2.22
C TYR A 77 -8.94 -8.09 -2.35
N GLY A 78 -9.84 -7.18 -1.93
CA GLY A 78 -11.27 -7.48 -1.81
C GLY A 78 -11.49 -8.65 -0.84
N TYR A 79 -11.82 -9.83 -1.37
CA TYR A 79 -12.03 -11.03 -0.57
C TYR A 79 -10.92 -12.07 -0.69
N THR A 80 -9.94 -11.86 -1.57
CA THR A 80 -8.95 -12.86 -1.98
C THR A 80 -7.56 -12.50 -1.47
N TRP A 81 -6.89 -13.45 -0.82
CA TRP A 81 -5.50 -13.29 -0.42
C TRP A 81 -4.57 -13.45 -1.64
N SER A 82 -3.56 -12.59 -1.76
CA SER A 82 -2.46 -12.78 -2.70
C SER A 82 -1.69 -14.07 -2.38
N PRO A 83 -0.83 -14.57 -3.28
CA PRO A 83 0.20 -15.52 -2.88
C PRO A 83 1.05 -14.96 -1.74
N VAL A 84 1.73 -15.84 -1.01
CA VAL A 84 2.75 -15.45 -0.05
C VAL A 84 3.98 -14.95 -0.80
N PHE A 85 4.44 -13.74 -0.47
CA PHE A 85 5.72 -13.21 -0.92
C PHE A 85 6.77 -13.50 0.17
N GLY A 86 7.89 -14.13 -0.20
CA GLY A 86 8.80 -14.73 0.77
C GLY A 86 8.33 -16.13 1.18
N ARG A 87 8.25 -16.39 2.48
CA ARG A 87 7.78 -17.67 3.03
C ARG A 87 6.96 -17.50 4.30
N GLU A 88 6.07 -18.44 4.54
CA GLU A 88 5.44 -18.60 5.84
C GLU A 88 6.49 -19.16 6.81
N GLY A 89 6.75 -18.45 7.92
CA GLY A 89 7.69 -18.94 8.91
C GLY A 89 7.81 -18.03 10.13
N GLY A 90 7.75 -18.64 11.31
CA GLY A 90 7.78 -17.94 12.59
C GLY A 90 6.41 -17.45 13.02
N GLU A 91 6.36 -16.30 13.71
CA GLU A 91 5.13 -15.72 14.23
C GLU A 91 4.37 -14.96 13.12
N LYS A 92 3.03 -15.06 13.12
CA LYS A 92 2.18 -14.41 12.13
C LYS A 92 1.39 -13.28 12.79
N GLN A 93 1.60 -12.07 12.28
CA GLN A 93 0.79 -10.90 12.58
C GLN A 93 -0.27 -10.73 11.49
N GLU A 94 -1.51 -10.45 11.88
CA GLU A 94 -2.63 -10.34 10.95
C GLU A 94 -3.58 -9.20 11.35
N MET A 95 -4.01 -8.42 10.37
CA MET A 95 -4.98 -7.35 10.54
C MET A 95 -5.94 -7.33 9.36
N GLU A 96 -7.24 -7.44 9.65
CA GLU A 96 -8.30 -7.13 8.70
C GLU A 96 -8.66 -5.65 8.81
N LEU A 97 -8.79 -4.99 7.66
CA LEU A 97 -9.17 -3.59 7.56
C LEU A 97 -10.69 -3.45 7.67
N PHE A 98 -11.14 -2.42 8.39
CA PHE A 98 -12.55 -2.06 8.43
C PHE A 98 -13.01 -1.45 7.09
N ASN A 99 -14.32 -1.29 6.93
CA ASN A 99 -14.87 -0.56 5.79
C ASN A 99 -14.28 0.85 5.74
N ASP A 100 -13.90 1.26 4.53
CA ASP A 100 -13.23 2.55 4.22
C ASP A 100 -11.87 2.77 4.91
N GLU A 101 -11.38 1.79 5.67
CA GLU A 101 -10.03 1.82 6.20
C GLU A 101 -9.02 1.51 5.09
N ALA A 102 -7.91 2.23 5.11
CA ALA A 102 -6.86 2.17 4.11
C ALA A 102 -5.50 2.29 4.79
N ILE A 103 -4.51 1.56 4.27
CA ILE A 103 -3.11 1.72 4.68
C ILE A 103 -2.57 2.99 4.02
N VAL A 104 -2.08 3.92 4.84
CA VAL A 104 -1.61 5.24 4.40
C VAL A 104 -0.13 5.50 4.73
N GLU A 105 0.49 4.57 5.47
CA GLU A 105 1.90 4.59 5.78
C GLU A 105 2.45 3.17 5.82
N VAL A 106 3.63 2.98 5.26
CA VAL A 106 4.44 1.78 5.45
C VAL A 106 5.80 2.22 5.97
N SER A 107 6.08 1.93 7.23
CA SER A 107 7.36 2.25 7.86
C SER A 107 8.01 1.00 8.42
N GLY A 108 9.27 1.11 8.83
CA GLY A 108 9.97 -0.05 9.32
C GLY A 108 11.45 0.16 9.43
N LYS A 109 12.16 -0.97 9.53
CA LYS A 109 13.62 -1.00 9.58
C LYS A 109 14.16 -2.16 8.76
N TYR A 110 15.35 -1.96 8.22
CA TYR A 110 16.07 -2.97 7.47
C TYR A 110 17.55 -2.97 7.82
N ASN A 111 18.16 -4.14 7.72
CA ASN A 111 19.60 -4.28 7.72
C ASN A 111 20.09 -4.14 6.27
N PRO A 112 21.01 -3.19 5.98
CA PRO A 112 21.56 -3.02 4.63
C PRO A 112 22.22 -4.29 4.07
N ALA A 113 22.65 -5.20 4.94
CA ALA A 113 23.35 -6.41 4.55
C ALA A 113 22.43 -7.58 4.17
N ASP A 114 21.16 -7.62 4.60
CA ASP A 114 20.31 -8.80 4.40
C ASP A 114 18.81 -8.51 4.21
N TYR A 115 18.07 -8.18 5.28
CA TYR A 115 16.63 -8.30 5.33
C TYR A 115 15.91 -7.05 5.84
N ILE A 116 14.62 -7.00 5.54
CA ILE A 116 13.68 -6.17 6.28
C ILE A 116 13.50 -6.79 7.68
N CYS A 117 13.78 -6.02 8.72
CA CYS A 117 13.83 -6.47 10.12
C CYS A 117 12.56 -6.11 10.90
N TYR A 118 11.90 -5.03 10.50
CA TYR A 118 10.71 -4.50 11.14
C TYR A 118 9.80 -3.89 10.08
N LEU A 119 8.51 -4.17 10.16
CA LEU A 119 7.50 -3.60 9.27
C LEU A 119 6.31 -3.11 10.08
N VAL A 120 5.84 -1.92 9.77
CA VAL A 120 4.65 -1.29 10.34
C VAL A 120 3.77 -0.80 9.20
N LEU A 121 2.51 -1.21 9.21
CA LEU A 121 1.48 -0.70 8.30
C LEU A 121 0.48 0.10 9.14
N SER A 122 0.42 1.41 8.90
CA SER A 122 -0.49 2.31 9.61
C SER A 122 -1.66 2.72 8.74
N THR A 123 -2.84 2.83 9.34
CA THR A 123 -4.09 3.11 8.63
C THR A 123 -4.56 4.53 8.83
N ASN A 124 -5.45 5.00 7.93
CA ASN A 124 -6.15 6.28 8.06
C ASN A 124 -7.03 6.38 9.31
N MET A 125 -7.32 5.26 9.98
CA MET A 125 -8.05 5.20 11.25
C MET A 125 -7.14 5.15 12.48
N GLY A 126 -5.82 5.30 12.30
CA GLY A 126 -4.85 5.29 13.39
C GLY A 126 -4.54 3.91 13.96
N ARG A 127 -4.97 2.82 13.29
CA ARG A 127 -4.57 1.46 13.65
C ARG A 127 -3.23 1.12 13.03
N THR A 128 -2.52 0.18 13.63
CA THR A 128 -1.24 -0.31 13.12
C THR A 128 -1.17 -1.83 13.23
N LEU A 129 -0.53 -2.44 12.24
CA LEU A 129 0.02 -3.80 12.35
C LEU A 129 1.54 -3.68 12.32
N SER A 130 2.21 -4.24 13.32
CA SER A 130 3.67 -4.29 13.38
C SER A 130 4.16 -5.73 13.46
N ALA A 131 5.31 -6.02 12.85
CA ALA A 131 5.99 -7.32 12.91
C ALA A 131 7.51 -7.12 12.89
N GLY A 132 8.24 -7.98 13.57
CA GLY A 132 9.70 -7.93 13.67
C GLY A 132 10.21 -7.09 14.84
N LEU A 133 11.52 -6.82 14.86
CA LEU A 133 12.15 -6.05 15.93
C LEU A 133 12.68 -4.71 15.43
N PRO A 134 12.45 -3.61 16.17
CA PRO A 134 12.80 -2.26 15.72
C PRO A 134 14.29 -1.93 15.89
N ASN A 135 15.19 -2.78 15.38
CA ASN A 135 16.63 -2.52 15.26
C ASN A 135 17.01 -2.20 13.79
N GLN A 136 18.18 -1.59 13.56
CA GLN A 136 18.69 -1.20 12.23
C GLN A 136 18.14 0.12 11.63
N VAL A 137 18.38 0.31 10.33
CA VAL A 137 18.14 1.55 9.56
C VAL A 137 16.65 1.73 9.31
N SER A 138 16.12 2.89 9.70
CA SER A 138 14.70 3.22 9.51
C SER A 138 14.38 3.61 8.07
N PHE A 139 13.16 3.30 7.65
CA PHE A 139 12.53 3.89 6.47
C PHE A 139 11.09 4.29 6.79
N ASN A 140 10.56 5.21 6.00
CA ASN A 140 9.16 5.59 6.07
C ASN A 140 8.62 5.94 4.69
N PHE A 141 7.51 5.31 4.29
CA PHE A 141 6.86 5.49 3.01
C PHE A 141 5.48 6.08 3.19
N TYR A 142 5.23 7.14 2.43
CA TYR A 142 3.96 7.86 2.40
C TYR A 142 3.54 8.12 0.95
N PRO A 143 2.22 8.23 0.68
CA PRO A 143 1.74 8.73 -0.59
C PRO A 143 2.19 10.18 -0.82
N ALA A 144 2.55 10.52 -2.06
CA ALA A 144 2.87 11.91 -2.41
C ALA A 144 1.62 12.81 -2.47
N ASN A 145 0.44 12.22 -2.66
CA ASN A 145 -0.82 12.94 -2.84
C ASN A 145 -1.79 12.57 -1.73
N MET A 146 -2.49 13.58 -1.20
CA MET A 146 -3.50 13.39 -0.15
C MET A 146 -4.65 12.51 -0.65
N GLY A 147 -5.14 11.62 0.21
CA GLY A 147 -6.25 10.70 -0.11
C GLY A 147 -5.82 9.42 -0.80
N ASN A 148 -4.55 9.30 -1.23
CA ASN A 148 -4.03 8.04 -1.72
C ASN A 148 -3.79 7.04 -0.61
N GLU A 149 -3.88 5.78 -1.00
CA GLU A 149 -3.63 4.63 -0.16
C GLU A 149 -2.63 3.67 -0.80
N LEU A 150 -2.15 2.73 0.00
CA LEU A 150 -1.31 1.64 -0.48
C LEU A 150 -2.10 0.80 -1.50
N ARG A 151 -1.52 0.59 -2.68
CA ARG A 151 -2.08 -0.23 -3.76
C ARG A 151 -1.38 -1.57 -3.85
N LEU A 152 -0.06 -1.56 -3.77
CA LEU A 152 0.74 -2.78 -3.74
C LEU A 152 2.09 -2.53 -3.08
N LEU A 153 2.70 -3.62 -2.63
CA LEU A 153 4.09 -3.67 -2.20
C LEU A 153 4.90 -4.34 -3.31
N SER A 154 6.07 -3.80 -3.59
CA SER A 154 7.05 -4.40 -4.49
C SER A 154 8.38 -4.58 -3.78
N GLY A 155 9.29 -5.33 -4.38
CA GLY A 155 10.60 -5.53 -3.79
C GLY A 155 11.19 -6.86 -4.20
N ARG A 156 11.93 -7.47 -3.28
CA ARG A 156 12.60 -8.75 -3.50
C ARG A 156 12.63 -9.59 -2.23
N PHE A 157 12.66 -10.90 -2.42
CA PHE A 157 12.83 -11.88 -1.34
C PHE A 157 13.79 -12.99 -1.77
N ASN A 158 14.32 -13.74 -0.81
CA ASN A 158 15.06 -14.98 -1.08
C ASN A 158 14.43 -16.15 -0.30
N GLY A 159 15.09 -17.30 -0.26
CA GLY A 159 14.57 -18.48 0.45
C GLY A 159 14.42 -18.31 1.97
N ALA A 160 14.96 -17.23 2.56
CA ALA A 160 14.86 -16.95 3.98
C ALA A 160 13.83 -15.85 4.28
N GLY A 161 13.91 -14.69 3.62
CA GLY A 161 13.07 -13.55 3.96
C GLY A 161 13.03 -12.44 2.91
N ILE A 162 12.33 -11.35 3.25
CA ILE A 162 12.19 -10.15 2.42
C ILE A 162 13.50 -9.36 2.47
N THR A 163 14.13 -9.17 1.32
CA THR A 163 15.44 -8.50 1.19
C THR A 163 15.32 -7.05 0.74
N SER A 164 14.17 -6.67 0.17
CA SER A 164 13.85 -5.28 -0.11
C SER A 164 12.35 -5.06 -0.24
N ILE A 165 11.90 -3.84 0.02
CA ILE A 165 10.50 -3.44 -0.04
C ILE A 165 10.35 -2.00 -0.55
N GLY A 166 9.39 -1.78 -1.42
CA GLY A 166 8.92 -0.48 -1.91
C GLY A 166 7.39 -0.43 -1.90
N ALA A 167 6.83 0.77 -1.92
CA ALA A 167 5.39 0.98 -1.78
C ALA A 167 4.83 1.80 -2.94
N HIS A 168 3.66 1.38 -3.43
CA HIS A 168 2.97 1.99 -4.54
C HIS A 168 1.65 2.57 -4.03
N TRP A 169 1.40 3.83 -4.35
CA TRP A 169 0.30 4.60 -3.80
C TRP A 169 -0.60 5.12 -4.90
N GLY A 170 -1.89 5.18 -4.65
CA GLY A 170 -2.87 5.70 -5.60
C GLY A 170 -4.25 5.81 -4.99
N LEU A 171 -5.20 6.37 -5.73
CA LEU A 171 -6.61 6.34 -5.36
C LEU A 171 -7.17 4.93 -5.51
N VAL A 172 -8.22 4.62 -4.76
CA VAL A 172 -9.14 3.57 -5.19
C VAL A 172 -9.90 4.15 -6.36
N ASN A 173 -9.70 3.58 -7.54
CA ASN A 173 -10.66 3.78 -8.60
C ASN A 173 -11.99 3.21 -8.09
N MET A 174 -12.87 4.09 -7.61
CA MET A 174 -14.29 3.78 -7.48
C MET A 174 -14.87 3.70 -8.90
N GLU A 175 -14.42 2.73 -9.70
CA GLU A 175 -15.18 2.29 -10.87
C GLU A 175 -16.46 1.63 -10.33
N GLY A 176 -17.48 2.43 -10.06
CA GLY A 176 -18.78 1.94 -9.60
C GLY A 176 -19.71 2.95 -8.95
N ALA A 177 -19.24 4.12 -8.50
CA ALA A 177 -20.07 5.06 -7.73
C ALA A 177 -20.64 6.25 -8.54
N GLY A 178 -20.71 6.14 -9.88
CA GLY A 178 -21.17 7.25 -10.71
C GLY A 178 -21.64 6.80 -12.08
N ASN A 179 -22.73 6.05 -12.17
CA ASN A 179 -23.51 5.97 -13.40
C ASN A 179 -24.98 5.58 -13.19
N SER A 180 -25.61 6.06 -12.12
CA SER A 180 -27.04 5.87 -11.90
C SER A 180 -27.72 7.15 -11.44
N THR A 181 -27.63 8.23 -12.22
CA THR A 181 -28.62 9.34 -12.19
C THR A 181 -28.45 10.21 -13.44
N LEU A 182 -28.95 9.73 -14.57
CA LEU A 182 -29.56 10.64 -15.54
C LEU A 182 -30.91 10.04 -15.93
N GLU A 183 -31.93 10.49 -15.20
CA GLU A 183 -33.31 10.46 -15.64
C GLU A 183 -33.40 11.13 -17.02
N SER A 184 -33.77 10.36 -18.03
CA SER A 184 -34.28 10.92 -19.28
C SER A 184 -35.75 11.33 -19.05
N THR A 185 -35.96 12.50 -18.44
CA THR A 185 -37.19 13.26 -18.67
C THR A 185 -37.08 13.94 -20.03
N GLY A 186 -37.82 13.42 -21.00
CA GLY A 186 -37.90 13.97 -22.36
C GLY A 186 -39.27 13.72 -22.95
N ASN A 187 -40.28 14.39 -22.40
CA ASN A 187 -41.56 14.57 -23.07
C ASN A 187 -41.35 15.54 -24.25
N SER A 188 -41.68 15.13 -25.47
CA SER A 188 -42.29 16.06 -26.44
C SER A 188 -43.11 15.29 -27.49
N THR A 189 -44.30 15.82 -27.69
CA THR A 189 -45.42 15.40 -28.53
C THR A 189 -45.24 15.72 -30.02
N SER A 190 -46.07 15.06 -30.82
CA SER A 190 -46.65 15.46 -32.13
C SER A 190 -45.75 15.50 -33.38
N SER A 191 -45.97 14.57 -34.31
CA SER A 191 -46.87 14.76 -35.47
C SER A 191 -47.36 13.41 -35.99
#